data_AF-A0A376DF91-F1
#
_entry.id   AF-A0A376DF91-F1
#
_cell.length_a   1.000
_cell.length_b   1.000
_cell.length_c   1.000
_cell.angle_alpha   90.00
_cell.angle_beta   90.00
_cell.angle_gamma   90.00
#
_symmetry.space_group_name_H-M   'P 1'
#
loop_
_entity.id
_entity.type
_entity.pdbx_description
1 polymer ?
#
loop_
_entity_poly.entity_id
_entity_poly.type
_entity_poly.pdbx_seq_one_letter_code
_entity_poly.pdbx_strand_id
1 'polypeptide(L)'
;MLFPDETWRQIVTIEDAVANGWRYTNIGVIRSENTESEFRNLYMCEFVRDGEAAFSLSALTGCGVDGYDEWPDWKPFAARPMGVREVWLGYDANGSSGKGDCGALSVCVPPLVAGGRFRTVETVRVQGDGV
;
A
#
# COMPACT_ATOMS: atom_id res chain seq x y z
N MET A 1 16.13 15.22 14.52
CA MET A 1 17.44 14.54 14.57
C MET A 1 17.94 14.34 13.15
N LEU A 2 19.23 14.57 12.89
CA LEU A 2 19.84 14.27 11.58
C LEU A 2 20.19 12.77 11.55
N PHE A 3 19.75 12.07 10.52
CA PHE A 3 20.01 10.64 10.34
C PHE A 3 21.27 10.39 9.48
N PRO A 4 21.81 9.15 9.47
CA PRO A 4 22.98 8.79 8.66
C PRO A 4 22.81 9.00 7.14
N ASP A 5 21.57 9.14 6.68
CA ASP A 5 21.20 9.44 5.29
C ASP A 5 21.07 10.94 5.01
N GLU A 6 21.64 11.78 5.87
CA GLU A 6 21.64 13.26 5.77
C GLU A 6 20.24 13.90 5.76
N THR A 7 19.21 13.14 6.07
CA THR A 7 17.83 13.63 6.09
C THR A 7 17.43 14.01 7.51
N TRP A 8 16.96 15.25 7.68
CA TRP A 8 16.43 15.68 8.97
C TRP A 8 15.04 15.09 9.19
N ARG A 9 14.82 14.48 10.37
CA ARG A 9 13.52 13.96 10.77
C ARG A 9 13.12 14.47 12.14
N GLN A 10 11.86 14.88 12.27
CA GLN A 10 11.23 15.10 13.56
C GLN A 10 10.64 13.77 14.05
N ILE A 11 11.14 13.26 15.16
CA ILE A 11 10.68 12.01 15.76
C ILE A 11 10.36 12.28 17.22
N VAL A 12 9.22 11.77 17.67
CA VAL A 12 8.79 11.76 19.07
C VAL A 12 8.37 10.34 19.37
N THR A 13 9.20 9.63 20.13
CA THR A 13 8.88 8.25 20.57
C THR A 13 7.85 8.28 21.70
N ILE A 14 7.27 7.11 22.02
CA ILE A 14 6.38 7.02 23.19
C ILE A 14 7.10 7.38 24.50
N GLU A 15 8.40 7.05 24.59
CA GLU A 15 9.23 7.36 25.75
C GLU A 15 9.47 8.88 25.85
N ASP A 16 9.72 9.55 24.72
CA ASP A 16 9.82 11.01 24.67
C ASP A 16 8.51 11.67 25.11
N ALA A 17 7.37 11.18 24.63
CA ALA A 17 6.07 11.72 25.00
C ALA A 17 5.82 11.59 26.52
N VAL A 18 6.09 10.43 27.10
CA VAL A 18 5.94 10.18 28.54
C VAL A 18 6.90 11.04 29.36
N ALA A 19 8.16 11.15 28.95
CA ALA A 19 9.15 12.02 29.58
C ALA A 19 8.73 13.51 29.55
N ASN A 20 7.99 13.93 28.51
CA ASN A 20 7.47 15.28 28.36
C ASN A 20 6.05 15.47 28.95
N GLY A 21 5.58 14.55 29.79
CA GLY A 21 4.39 14.75 30.62
C GLY A 21 3.13 14.05 30.13
N TRP A 22 3.21 13.19 29.10
CA TRP A 22 2.11 12.31 28.74
C TRP A 22 1.90 11.22 29.79
N ARG A 23 0.68 11.11 30.35
CA ARG A 23 0.37 10.20 31.50
C ARG A 23 -0.70 9.14 31.23
N TYR A 24 -1.28 9.11 30.02
CA TYR A 24 -2.39 8.21 29.70
C TYR A 24 -1.95 6.84 29.18
N THR A 25 -0.65 6.59 29.13
CA THR A 25 -0.08 5.36 28.57
C THR A 25 0.87 4.71 29.56
N ASN A 26 0.74 3.38 29.72
CA ASN A 26 1.68 2.57 30.49
C ASN A 26 2.62 1.82 29.53
N ILE A 27 3.87 2.27 29.44
CA ILE A 27 4.88 1.66 28.56
C ILE A 27 5.13 0.18 28.93
N GLY A 28 5.05 -0.18 30.21
CA GLY A 28 5.24 -1.57 30.65
C GLY A 28 4.17 -2.50 30.10
N VAL A 29 2.92 -2.04 30.02
CA VAL A 29 1.82 -2.79 29.40
C VAL A 29 2.07 -2.94 27.91
N ILE A 30 2.39 -1.84 27.21
CA ILE A 30 2.67 -1.87 25.77
C ILE A 30 3.81 -2.85 25.45
N ARG A 31 4.91 -2.80 26.20
CA ARG A 31 6.04 -3.72 26.02
C ARG A 31 5.68 -5.18 26.27
N SER A 32 4.69 -5.46 27.13
CA SER A 32 4.22 -6.84 27.39
C SER A 32 3.27 -7.38 26.33
N GLU A 33 2.54 -6.50 25.65
CA GLU A 33 1.54 -6.87 24.63
C GLU A 33 2.12 -6.95 23.21
N ASN A 34 3.37 -6.49 23.01
CA ASN A 34 4.02 -6.44 21.71
C ASN A 34 5.33 -7.25 21.73
N THR A 35 5.68 -7.83 20.60
CA THR A 35 7.06 -8.30 20.40
C THR A 35 8.03 -7.12 20.40
N GLU A 36 9.31 -7.40 20.65
CA GLU A 36 10.35 -6.36 20.68
C GLU A 36 10.48 -5.63 19.31
N SER A 37 10.29 -6.34 18.19
CA SER A 37 10.28 -5.74 16.85
C SER A 37 9.08 -4.80 16.65
N GLU A 38 7.87 -5.24 17.02
CA GLU A 38 6.66 -4.42 16.94
C GLU A 38 6.77 -3.19 17.85
N PHE A 39 7.30 -3.36 19.07
CA PHE A 39 7.50 -2.26 19.99
C PHE A 39 8.42 -1.18 19.40
N ARG A 40 9.56 -1.59 18.84
CA ARG A 40 10.52 -0.68 18.23
C ARG A 40 9.95 0.04 17.02
N ASN A 41 9.22 -0.68 16.17
CA ASN A 41 8.64 -0.08 14.98
C ASN A 41 7.49 0.89 15.30
N LEU A 42 6.52 0.45 16.11
CA LEU A 42 5.29 1.20 16.37
C LEU A 42 5.50 2.36 17.35
N TYR A 43 6.37 2.19 18.35
CA TYR A 43 6.46 3.11 19.49
C TYR A 43 7.82 3.80 19.65
N MET A 44 8.90 3.22 19.11
CA MET A 44 10.23 3.84 19.07
C MET A 44 10.54 4.46 17.69
N CYS A 45 9.58 4.40 16.76
CA CYS A 45 9.69 4.94 15.41
C CYS A 45 10.91 4.39 14.64
N GLU A 46 11.34 3.17 14.96
CA GLU A 46 12.41 2.52 14.21
C GLU A 46 11.88 2.03 12.87
N PHE A 47 12.62 2.31 11.80
CA PHE A 47 12.29 1.77 10.49
C PHE A 47 12.41 0.25 10.50
N VAL A 48 11.40 -0.39 9.92
CA VAL A 48 11.41 -1.83 9.65
C VAL A 48 12.63 -2.18 8.79
N ARG A 49 13.37 -3.22 9.17
CA ARG A 49 14.49 -3.71 8.37
C ARG A 49 13.98 -4.52 7.18
N ASP A 50 14.78 -4.60 6.11
CA ASP A 50 14.50 -5.46 4.95
C ASP A 50 14.16 -6.89 5.40
N GLY A 51 13.00 -7.40 4.97
CA GLY A 51 12.53 -8.76 5.24
C GLY A 51 11.15 -8.89 5.91
N GLU A 52 10.60 -7.82 6.48
CA GLU A 52 9.24 -7.85 7.05
C GLU A 52 8.15 -7.40 6.06
N ALA A 53 8.52 -6.68 5.00
CA ALA A 53 7.60 -6.36 3.92
C ALA A 53 7.31 -7.60 3.07
N ALA A 54 6.04 -7.84 2.74
CA ALA A 54 5.64 -8.94 1.86
C ALA A 54 6.30 -8.84 0.47
N PHE A 55 6.63 -7.62 0.02
CA PHE A 55 7.31 -7.35 -1.24
C PHE A 55 8.42 -6.31 -1.02
N SER A 56 9.56 -6.50 -1.69
CA SER A 56 10.61 -5.48 -1.71
C SER A 56 10.21 -4.29 -2.58
N LEU A 57 10.71 -3.10 -2.26
CA LEU A 57 10.50 -1.92 -3.10
C LEU A 57 11.02 -2.14 -4.52
N SER A 58 12.18 -2.80 -4.67
CA SER A 58 12.73 -3.14 -5.98
C SER A 58 11.81 -4.02 -6.82
N ALA A 59 11.13 -4.99 -6.19
CA ALA A 59 10.15 -5.84 -6.88
C ALA A 59 8.94 -5.02 -7.33
N LEU A 60 8.43 -4.11 -6.49
CA LEU A 60 7.30 -3.25 -6.83
C LEU A 60 7.64 -2.26 -7.94
N THR A 61 8.79 -1.58 -7.86
CA THR A 61 9.25 -0.65 -8.89
C THR A 61 9.51 -1.37 -10.21
N GLY A 62 10.03 -2.60 -10.17
CA GLY A 62 10.21 -3.44 -11.36
C GLY A 62 8.91 -3.87 -12.05
N CYS A 63 7.76 -3.76 -11.37
CA CYS A 63 6.43 -3.97 -11.98
C CYS A 63 5.89 -2.72 -12.69
N GLY A 64 6.47 -1.54 -12.45
CA GLY A 64 6.08 -0.31 -13.13
C GLY A 64 6.50 -0.32 -14.59
N VAL A 65 5.58 0.03 -15.49
CA VAL A 65 5.82 0.06 -16.92
C VAL A 65 4.98 1.14 -17.59
N ASP A 66 5.51 1.77 -18.65
CA ASP A 66 4.70 2.64 -19.50
C ASP A 66 3.87 1.78 -20.46
N GLY A 67 2.57 1.68 -20.17
CA GLY A 67 1.65 0.89 -20.99
C GLY A 67 1.45 1.42 -22.40
N TYR A 68 1.66 2.72 -22.67
CA TYR A 68 1.47 3.27 -24.02
C TYR A 68 2.50 2.72 -25.02
N ASP A 69 3.75 2.58 -24.56
CA ASP A 69 4.85 2.10 -25.39
C ASP A 69 4.98 0.59 -25.33
N GLU A 70 4.82 -0.02 -24.15
CA GLU A 70 5.09 -1.45 -23.98
C GLU A 70 3.90 -2.36 -24.30
N TRP A 71 2.66 -1.86 -24.30
CA TRP A 71 1.45 -2.67 -24.50
C TRP A 71 0.73 -2.28 -25.80
N PRO A 72 1.17 -2.78 -26.97
CA PRO A 72 0.61 -2.37 -28.26
C PRO A 72 -0.86 -2.77 -28.46
N ASP A 73 -1.34 -3.76 -27.71
CA ASP A 73 -2.71 -4.25 -27.72
C ASP A 73 -3.66 -3.46 -26.80
N TRP A 74 -3.13 -2.57 -25.96
CA TRP A 74 -3.91 -1.69 -25.11
C TRP A 74 -4.11 -0.33 -25.80
N LYS A 75 -5.38 0.07 -25.95
CA LYS A 75 -5.81 1.33 -26.57
C LYS A 75 -6.74 2.08 -25.61
N PRO A 76 -6.22 2.84 -24.62
CA PRO A 76 -7.02 3.39 -23.51
C PRO A 76 -8.20 4.26 -23.96
N PHE A 77 -8.10 4.92 -25.11
CA PHE A 77 -9.15 5.80 -25.64
C PHE A 77 -10.13 5.11 -26.61
N ALA A 78 -9.96 3.82 -26.90
CA ALA A 78 -10.91 3.09 -27.72
C ALA A 78 -12.17 2.72 -26.90
N ALA A 79 -13.31 2.58 -27.56
CA ALA A 79 -14.56 2.13 -26.90
C ALA A 79 -14.40 0.76 -26.20
N ARG A 80 -13.44 -0.06 -26.66
CA ARG A 80 -13.01 -1.30 -26.03
C ARG A 80 -11.49 -1.29 -25.91
N PRO A 81 -10.91 -0.86 -24.78
CA PRO A 81 -9.46 -0.66 -24.67
C PRO A 81 -8.60 -1.90 -24.94
N MET A 82 -9.14 -3.09 -24.69
CA MET A 82 -8.50 -4.38 -25.01
C MET A 82 -9.16 -5.12 -26.19
N GLY A 83 -10.04 -4.45 -26.94
CA GLY A 83 -10.76 -5.06 -28.06
C GLY A 83 -11.63 -6.24 -27.65
N VAL A 84 -11.34 -7.41 -28.23
CA VAL A 84 -12.03 -8.69 -27.94
C VAL A 84 -11.31 -9.55 -26.89
N ARG A 85 -10.15 -9.08 -26.40
CA ARG A 85 -9.39 -9.81 -25.39
C ARG A 85 -10.16 -9.82 -24.06
N GLU A 86 -10.13 -10.97 -23.40
CA GLU A 86 -10.72 -11.11 -22.07
C GLU A 86 -9.97 -10.30 -21.02
N VAL A 87 -10.72 -9.84 -20.02
CA VAL A 87 -10.20 -9.13 -18.86
C VAL A 87 -10.88 -9.67 -17.60
N TRP A 88 -10.16 -9.60 -16.48
CA TRP A 88 -10.65 -10.01 -15.17
C TRP A 88 -10.91 -8.76 -14.34
N LEU A 89 -12.01 -8.79 -13.58
CA LEU A 89 -12.41 -7.70 -12.69
C LEU A 89 -12.19 -8.13 -11.25
N GLY A 90 -11.44 -7.34 -10.49
CA GLY A 90 -11.32 -7.46 -9.04
C GLY A 90 -12.06 -6.31 -8.38
N TYR A 91 -12.94 -6.60 -7.43
CA TYR A 91 -13.62 -5.58 -6.64
C TYR A 91 -13.34 -5.79 -5.16
N ASP A 92 -12.81 -4.76 -4.51
CA ASP A 92 -12.65 -4.67 -3.08
C ASP A 92 -13.74 -3.77 -2.51
N ALA A 93 -14.67 -4.38 -1.79
CA ALA A 93 -15.86 -3.71 -1.28
C ALA A 93 -15.54 -2.96 0.01
N ASN A 94 -16.03 -1.73 0.14
CA ASN A 94 -15.96 -1.01 1.41
C ASN A 94 -16.91 -1.62 2.46
N GLY A 95 -16.49 -1.62 3.72
CA GLY A 95 -17.32 -1.99 4.86
C GLY A 95 -18.50 -1.03 5.06
N SER A 96 -19.66 -1.58 5.41
CA SER A 96 -20.98 -0.91 5.42
C SER A 96 -21.18 0.25 6.42
N SER A 97 -20.13 0.72 7.07
CA SER A 97 -20.23 1.89 7.94
C SER A 97 -20.07 3.15 7.09
N GLY A 98 -20.96 4.14 7.22
CA GLY A 98 -20.89 5.44 6.50
C GLY A 98 -19.66 6.31 6.79
N LYS A 99 -18.57 5.69 7.30
CA LYS A 99 -17.24 6.24 7.54
C LYS A 99 -16.14 5.42 6.87
N GLY A 100 -16.48 4.40 6.08
CA GLY A 100 -15.52 3.49 5.47
C GLY A 100 -14.81 4.07 4.24
N ASP A 101 -13.63 3.54 3.94
CA ASP A 101 -12.74 3.93 2.84
C ASP A 101 -13.38 3.72 1.45
N CYS A 102 -12.86 4.34 0.39
CA CYS A 102 -13.41 4.09 -0.95
C CYS A 102 -13.20 2.62 -1.35
N GLY A 103 -14.24 1.96 -1.91
CA GLY A 103 -14.06 0.67 -2.56
C GLY A 103 -13.15 0.80 -3.79
N ALA A 104 -12.60 -0.30 -4.28
CA ALA A 104 -11.71 -0.29 -5.44
C ALA A 104 -12.10 -1.34 -6.47
N LEU A 105 -12.10 -0.95 -7.74
CA LEU A 105 -12.24 -1.84 -8.88
C LEU A 105 -10.92 -1.86 -9.66
N SER A 106 -10.40 -3.05 -9.94
CA SER A 106 -9.25 -3.26 -10.82
C SER A 106 -9.64 -4.05 -12.06
N VAL A 107 -9.07 -3.66 -13.21
CA VAL A 107 -9.21 -4.41 -14.46
C VAL A 107 -7.85 -4.98 -14.83
N CYS A 108 -7.77 -6.30 -14.83
CA CYS A 108 -6.54 -7.06 -15.05
C CYS A 108 -6.63 -7.85 -16.36
N VAL A 109 -5.62 -7.75 -17.21
CA VAL A 109 -5.48 -8.55 -18.42
C VAL A 109 -4.63 -9.78 -18.11
N PRO A 110 -5.18 -11.01 -18.22
CA PRO A 110 -4.40 -12.21 -18.03
C PRO A 110 -3.39 -12.44 -19.17
N PRO A 111 -2.27 -13.12 -18.89
CA PRO A 111 -1.34 -13.54 -19.93
C PRO A 111 -1.97 -14.63 -20.82
N LEU A 112 -1.59 -14.66 -22.10
CA LEU A 112 -2.04 -15.71 -23.04
C LEU A 112 -1.30 -17.03 -22.87
N VAL A 113 -0.19 -17.02 -22.12
CA VAL A 113 0.67 -18.18 -21.89
C VAL A 113 0.89 -18.37 -20.39
N ALA A 114 1.00 -19.62 -19.97
CA ALA A 114 1.34 -19.96 -18.59
C ALA A 114 2.68 -19.31 -18.19
N GLY A 115 2.72 -18.74 -16.97
CA GLY A 115 3.90 -18.02 -16.46
C GLY A 115 4.09 -16.60 -17.01
N GLY A 116 3.19 -16.10 -17.86
CA GLY A 116 3.22 -14.72 -18.33
C GLY A 116 2.81 -13.70 -17.26
N ARG A 117 3.02 -12.41 -17.56
CA ARG A 117 2.69 -11.30 -16.65
C ARG A 117 1.22 -10.90 -16.77
N PHE A 118 0.59 -10.67 -15.63
CA PHE A 118 -0.69 -9.96 -15.56
C PHE A 118 -0.45 -8.46 -15.71
N ARG A 119 -1.40 -7.77 -16.34
CA ARG A 119 -1.33 -6.32 -16.54
C ARG A 119 -2.58 -5.66 -16.00
N THR A 120 -2.44 -4.78 -15.01
CA THR A 120 -3.54 -3.93 -14.57
C THR A 120 -3.63 -2.74 -15.53
N VAL A 121 -4.75 -2.62 -16.24
CA VAL A 121 -4.95 -1.59 -17.27
C VAL A 121 -5.86 -0.46 -16.83
N GLU A 122 -6.64 -0.68 -15.76
CA GLU A 122 -7.54 0.32 -15.19
C GLU A 122 -7.65 0.09 -13.68
N THR A 123 -7.75 1.17 -12.91
CA THR A 123 -8.07 1.12 -11.48
C THR A 123 -8.98 2.28 -11.14
N VAL A 124 -10.16 1.97 -10.59
CA VAL A 124 -11.18 2.95 -10.23
C VAL A 124 -11.43 2.87 -8.74
N ARG A 125 -11.39 4.04 -8.07
CA ARG A 125 -11.89 4.15 -6.70
C ARG A 125 -13.37 4.47 -6.76
N VAL A 126 -14.17 3.68 -6.06
CA VAL A 126 -15.62 3.80 -5.99
C VAL A 126 -15.98 4.29 -4.59
N GLN A 127 -16.46 5.52 -4.51
CA GLN A 127 -17.03 6.08 -3.29
C GLN A 127 -18.53 6.20 -3.50
N GLY A 128 -19.31 5.75 -2.51
CA GLY A 128 -20.75 5.99 -2.52
C GLY A 128 -21.01 7.47 -2.26
N ASP A 129 -21.70 8.14 -3.17
CA ASP A 129 -22.25 9.47 -2.91
C ASP A 129 -23.44 9.28 -1.96
N GLY A 130 -23.22 9.54 -0.66
CA GLY A 130 -24.19 9.32 0.41
C GLY A 130 -25.41 10.24 0.32
N VAL A 131 -26.26 10.04 -0.69
CA VAL A 131 -27.61 10.62 -0.79
C VAL A 131 -28.63 9.64 -0.24
#